data_AF-A0A024RVD3-F1
#
_entry.id   AF-A0A024RVD3-F1
#
_cell.length_a   1.000
_cell.length_b   1.000
_cell.length_c   1.000
_cell.angle_alpha   90.00
_cell.angle_beta   90.00
_cell.angle_gamma   90.00
#
_symmetry.space_group_name_H-M   'P 1'
#
loop_
_entity.id
_entity.type
_entity.pdbx_description
1 polymer ?
#
loop_
_entity_poly.entity_id
_entity_poly.type
_entity_poly.pdbx_seq_one_letter_code
_entity_poly.pdbx_strand_id
1 'polypeptide(L)'
;MCLRKIPDCIADIDAWDRQQLKDSGVKSIWGISDAASDLFEQLEALGSPSSGWRPLRLVVRSQATHLLSNAIADGLFRPEFCSLLVRLCVHLNGSQEAAQLAASTSRHRATELRPRTIHVSESRERSTVLVLLDALKGRKIPGPVFECISGLINKGLLSSASISSRAFSGFWISSLEGLTSGNAKPHIVEFMCIAIWTLARGNRPKPSDCCAIEQTLIRVAAGLAVAASTLEAQIILGERAQRKGAWRRLVYVLECSISLISRYRSRKSPPDTASFLLVFARYLAVAQSDLASPAFKRRVSEEFETMAHRIDAVSNNGAQYQHTVILLKPRISVT
;
A
#
# COMPACT_ATOMS: atom_id res chain seq x y z
N MET A 1 -10.13 -16.27 19.97
CA MET A 1 -8.77 -16.20 19.37
C MET A 1 -8.85 -16.47 17.88
N CYS A 2 -8.06 -15.78 17.06
CA CYS A 2 -8.03 -16.02 15.62
C CYS A 2 -7.04 -17.18 15.37
N LEU A 3 -7.50 -18.36 14.94
CA LEU A 3 -6.67 -19.57 14.72
C LEU A 3 -5.44 -19.31 13.83
N ARG A 4 -5.48 -18.25 13.02
CA ARG A 4 -4.37 -17.78 12.17
C ARG A 4 -3.19 -17.16 12.94
N LYS A 5 -3.37 -16.80 14.22
CA LYS A 5 -2.31 -16.27 15.10
C LYS A 5 -1.61 -17.34 15.92
N ILE A 6 -2.03 -18.60 15.79
CA ILE A 6 -1.38 -19.71 16.49
C ILE A 6 0.11 -19.83 16.13
N PRO A 7 0.54 -19.62 14.88
CA PRO A 7 1.98 -19.60 14.57
C PRO A 7 2.76 -18.56 15.37
N ASP A 8 2.19 -17.36 15.57
CA ASP A 8 2.84 -16.32 16.38
C ASP A 8 2.90 -16.76 17.86
N CYS A 9 1.85 -17.37 18.37
CA CYS A 9 1.81 -17.92 19.72
C CYS A 9 2.84 -19.04 19.94
N ILE A 10 2.97 -19.96 18.97
CA ILE A 10 4.00 -21.02 19.00
C ILE A 10 5.38 -20.37 19.01
N ALA A 11 5.63 -19.39 18.14
CA ALA A 11 6.91 -18.69 18.08
C ALA A 11 7.24 -17.94 19.39
N ASP A 12 6.25 -17.35 20.06
CA ASP A 12 6.43 -16.70 21.36
C ASP A 12 6.75 -17.70 22.48
N ILE A 13 6.09 -18.86 22.50
CA ILE A 13 6.37 -19.95 23.45
C ILE A 13 7.78 -20.48 23.20
N ASP A 14 8.13 -20.81 21.95
CA ASP A 14 9.46 -21.26 21.56
C ASP A 14 10.55 -20.25 21.96
N ALA A 15 10.29 -18.95 21.79
CA ALA A 15 11.22 -17.89 22.16
C ALA A 15 11.41 -17.80 23.67
N TRP A 16 10.33 -17.94 24.45
CA TRP A 16 10.38 -17.95 25.91
C TRP A 16 11.12 -19.19 26.43
N ASP A 17 10.84 -20.37 25.91
CA ASP A 17 11.54 -21.62 26.27
C ASP A 17 13.05 -21.51 26.00
N ARG A 18 13.41 -20.99 24.81
CA ARG A 18 14.82 -20.74 24.47
C ARG A 18 15.49 -19.74 25.41
N GLN A 19 14.76 -18.75 25.92
CA GLN A 19 15.31 -17.79 26.87
C GLN A 19 15.53 -18.45 28.24
N GLN A 20 14.58 -19.24 28.73
CA GLN A 20 14.69 -19.98 29.98
C GLN A 20 15.86 -20.98 29.97
N LEU A 21 16.08 -21.68 28.85
CA LEU A 21 17.22 -22.59 28.69
C LEU A 21 18.57 -21.85 28.74
N LYS A 22 18.64 -20.64 28.18
CA LYS A 22 19.84 -19.79 28.27
C LYS A 22 20.09 -19.33 29.71
N ASP A 23 19.04 -18.91 30.40
CA ASP A 23 19.13 -18.38 31.78
C ASP A 23 19.47 -19.48 32.81
N SER A 24 19.06 -20.72 32.54
CA SER A 24 19.43 -21.90 33.35
C SER A 24 20.80 -22.51 33.02
N GLY A 25 21.55 -21.93 32.06
CA GLY A 25 22.90 -22.38 31.70
C GLY A 25 22.95 -23.66 30.86
N VAL A 26 21.79 -24.22 30.47
CA VAL A 26 21.70 -25.44 29.66
C VAL A 26 21.85 -25.07 28.17
N LYS A 27 23.06 -25.28 27.62
CA LYS A 27 23.36 -25.07 26.19
C LYS A 27 22.85 -26.21 25.28
N SER A 28 21.66 -26.75 25.55
CA SER A 28 21.05 -27.68 24.59
C SER A 28 20.39 -26.89 23.47
N ILE A 29 20.96 -26.97 22.26
CA ILE A 29 20.35 -26.45 21.02
C ILE A 29 19.09 -27.27 20.64
N TRP A 30 18.91 -28.44 21.25
CA TRP A 30 17.92 -29.46 20.88
C TRP A 30 16.79 -29.64 21.89
N GLY A 31 16.65 -28.73 22.88
CA GLY A 31 15.41 -28.59 23.63
C GLY A 31 14.34 -27.99 22.71
N ILE A 32 13.85 -28.79 21.78
CA ILE A 32 12.77 -28.42 20.86
C ILE A 32 11.53 -28.24 21.74
N SER A 33 10.91 -27.07 21.69
CA SER A 33 9.63 -26.85 22.35
C SER A 33 8.59 -27.75 21.69
N ASP A 34 7.87 -28.54 22.49
CA ASP A 34 6.78 -29.42 22.03
C ASP A 34 5.46 -28.65 21.83
N ALA A 35 5.47 -27.31 21.99
CA ALA A 35 4.29 -26.46 21.96
C ALA A 35 3.44 -26.62 20.68
N ALA A 36 4.07 -26.81 19.52
CA ALA A 36 3.36 -27.04 18.28
C ALA A 36 2.66 -28.40 18.25
N SER A 37 3.34 -29.46 18.71
CA SER A 37 2.81 -30.82 18.77
C SER A 37 1.62 -30.89 19.72
N ASP A 38 1.78 -30.36 20.94
CA ASP A 38 0.72 -30.32 21.95
C ASP A 38 -0.53 -29.57 21.45
N LEU A 39 -0.34 -28.44 20.77
CA LEU A 39 -1.44 -27.66 20.19
C LEU A 39 -2.15 -28.42 19.07
N PHE A 40 -1.43 -29.15 18.23
CA PHE A 40 -2.05 -29.96 17.18
C PHE A 40 -2.79 -31.15 17.76
N GLU A 41 -2.24 -31.84 18.74
CA GLU A 41 -2.93 -32.94 19.43
C GLU A 41 -4.19 -32.47 20.13
N GLN A 42 -4.19 -31.29 20.77
CA GLN A 42 -5.40 -30.71 21.36
C GLN A 42 -6.44 -30.35 20.30
N LEU A 43 -6.03 -29.72 19.19
CA LEU A 43 -6.95 -29.42 18.09
C LEU A 43 -7.45 -30.68 17.40
N GLU A 44 -6.66 -31.74 17.42
CA GLU A 44 -7.05 -33.07 16.99
C GLU A 44 -8.09 -33.66 17.98
N ALA A 45 -7.84 -33.67 19.27
CA ALA A 45 -8.81 -34.17 20.25
C ALA A 45 -10.17 -33.44 20.20
N LEU A 46 -10.19 -32.16 19.78
CA LEU A 46 -11.40 -31.35 19.65
C LEU A 46 -12.19 -31.56 18.36
N GLY A 47 -11.65 -32.28 17.36
CA GLY A 47 -12.39 -32.58 16.14
C GLY A 47 -13.40 -33.70 16.38
N SER A 48 -14.63 -33.49 15.90
CA SER A 48 -15.68 -34.51 15.90
C SER A 48 -15.98 -34.95 14.47
N PRO A 49 -16.41 -36.21 14.25
CA PRO A 49 -16.95 -36.65 12.97
C PRO A 49 -18.07 -35.74 12.42
N SER A 50 -18.81 -35.05 13.31
CA SER A 50 -19.91 -34.16 12.94
C SER A 50 -19.50 -32.70 12.66
N SER A 51 -18.45 -32.18 13.30
CA SER A 51 -18.00 -30.79 13.16
C SER A 51 -16.77 -30.64 12.25
N GLY A 52 -16.09 -31.75 11.97
CA GLY A 52 -14.94 -31.85 11.09
C GLY A 52 -13.66 -31.20 11.61
N TRP A 53 -12.59 -31.35 10.84
CA TRP A 53 -11.23 -30.89 11.15
C TRP A 53 -10.92 -29.48 10.66
N ARG A 54 -11.94 -28.65 10.48
CA ARG A 54 -11.78 -27.31 9.89
C ARG A 54 -10.83 -26.41 10.71
N PRO A 55 -10.89 -26.39 12.06
CA PRO A 55 -9.93 -25.68 12.88
C PRO A 55 -8.50 -26.17 12.64
N LEU A 56 -8.25 -27.48 12.75
CA LEU A 56 -6.95 -28.09 12.51
C LEU A 56 -6.39 -27.73 11.13
N ARG A 57 -7.20 -27.84 10.07
CA ARG A 57 -6.80 -27.43 8.70
C ARG A 57 -6.37 -25.97 8.63
N LEU A 58 -7.06 -25.05 9.31
CA LEU A 58 -6.70 -23.64 9.31
C LEU A 58 -5.37 -23.41 10.03
N VAL A 59 -5.15 -24.08 11.15
CA VAL A 59 -3.92 -23.94 11.95
C VAL A 59 -2.74 -24.53 11.21
N VAL A 60 -2.84 -25.77 10.71
CA VAL A 60 -1.79 -26.42 9.91
C VAL A 60 -1.44 -25.58 8.69
N ARG A 61 -2.43 -25.04 7.96
CA ARG A 61 -2.18 -24.15 6.82
C ARG A 61 -1.45 -22.87 7.24
N SER A 62 -1.83 -22.26 8.35
CA SER A 62 -1.16 -21.07 8.87
C SER A 62 0.28 -21.35 9.32
N GLN A 63 0.52 -22.49 10.00
CA GLN A 63 1.85 -22.91 10.44
C GLN A 63 2.75 -23.24 9.25
N ALA A 64 2.25 -24.01 8.28
CA ALA A 64 3.00 -24.31 7.06
C ALA A 64 3.39 -23.04 6.31
N THR A 65 2.48 -22.06 6.23
CA THR A 65 2.78 -20.76 5.61
C THR A 65 3.82 -19.98 6.41
N HIS A 66 3.75 -20.01 7.75
CA HIS A 66 4.73 -19.37 8.63
C HIS A 66 6.12 -19.99 8.44
N LEU A 67 6.23 -21.31 8.48
CA LEU A 67 7.50 -22.04 8.27
C LEU A 67 8.09 -21.75 6.88
N LEU A 68 7.26 -21.82 5.83
CA LEU A 68 7.70 -21.45 4.48
C LEU A 68 8.15 -19.99 4.41
N SER A 69 7.44 -19.08 5.06
CA SER A 69 7.77 -17.65 5.09
C SER A 69 9.11 -17.38 5.77
N ASN A 70 9.44 -18.14 6.82
CA ASN A 70 10.73 -18.04 7.52
C ASN A 70 11.86 -18.65 6.67
N ALA A 71 11.65 -19.84 6.12
CA ALA A 71 12.61 -20.48 5.22
C ALA A 71 12.93 -19.61 3.98
N ILE A 72 11.93 -18.90 3.42
CA ILE A 72 12.16 -17.90 2.36
C ILE A 72 12.98 -16.72 2.89
N ALA A 73 12.67 -16.20 4.07
CA ALA A 73 13.41 -15.08 4.67
C ALA A 73 14.88 -15.43 4.93
N ASP A 74 15.15 -16.69 5.28
CA ASP A 74 16.48 -17.25 5.53
C ASP A 74 17.23 -17.64 4.24
N GLY A 75 16.60 -17.50 3.06
CA GLY A 75 17.23 -17.79 1.77
C GLY A 75 17.35 -19.28 1.43
N LEU A 76 16.57 -20.15 2.09
CA LEU A 76 16.60 -21.60 1.83
C LEU A 76 16.02 -21.98 0.47
N PHE A 77 15.29 -21.07 -0.17
CA PHE A 77 14.62 -21.32 -1.45
C PHE A 77 15.09 -20.36 -2.54
N ARG A 78 15.22 -20.91 -3.75
CA ARG A 78 15.47 -20.12 -4.95
C ARG A 78 14.28 -19.22 -5.31
N PRO A 79 14.51 -18.02 -5.86
CA PRO A 79 13.45 -17.07 -6.22
C PRO A 79 12.37 -17.63 -7.18
N GLU A 80 12.74 -18.55 -8.08
CA GLU A 80 11.80 -19.20 -9.01
C GLU A 80 10.82 -20.09 -8.25
N PHE A 81 11.30 -20.82 -7.24
CA PHE A 81 10.46 -21.67 -6.40
C PHE A 81 9.48 -20.82 -5.58
N CYS A 82 9.95 -19.72 -4.99
CA CYS A 82 9.09 -18.75 -4.29
C CYS A 82 8.00 -18.20 -5.22
N SER A 83 8.35 -17.88 -6.46
CA SER A 83 7.40 -17.40 -7.48
C SER A 83 6.34 -18.44 -7.83
N LEU A 84 6.71 -19.71 -7.94
CA LEU A 84 5.76 -20.81 -8.16
C LEU A 84 4.81 -20.99 -6.98
N LEU A 85 5.32 -20.95 -5.74
CA LEU A 85 4.50 -21.03 -4.53
C LEU A 85 3.45 -19.91 -4.48
N VAL A 86 3.85 -18.67 -4.79
CA VAL A 86 2.91 -17.53 -4.81
C VAL A 86 1.82 -17.71 -5.85
N ARG A 87 2.16 -18.17 -7.07
CA ARG A 87 1.16 -18.48 -8.10
C ARG A 87 0.21 -19.58 -7.66
N LEU A 88 0.73 -20.64 -7.05
CA LEU A 88 -0.07 -21.74 -6.53
C LEU A 88 -1.05 -21.26 -5.45
N CYS A 89 -0.58 -20.44 -4.50
CA CYS A 89 -1.44 -19.85 -3.48
C CYS A 89 -2.55 -19.00 -4.11
N VAL A 90 -2.26 -18.16 -5.10
CA VAL A 90 -3.30 -17.37 -5.80
C VAL A 90 -4.30 -18.28 -6.53
N HIS A 91 -3.81 -19.34 -7.20
CA HIS A 91 -4.66 -20.30 -7.90
C HIS A 91 -5.63 -21.03 -6.95
N LEU A 92 -5.17 -21.34 -5.73
CA LEU A 92 -5.94 -22.00 -4.67
C LEU A 92 -6.73 -21.01 -3.78
N ASN A 93 -6.95 -19.78 -4.23
CA ASN A 93 -7.64 -18.72 -3.49
C ASN A 93 -7.01 -18.37 -2.12
N GLY A 94 -5.71 -18.64 -1.95
CA GLY A 94 -4.89 -18.32 -0.79
C GLY A 94 -4.13 -17.00 -0.94
N SER A 95 -4.85 -15.90 -1.12
CA SER A 95 -4.22 -14.59 -1.38
C SER A 95 -3.49 -14.02 -0.16
N GLN A 96 -3.89 -14.39 1.07
CA GLN A 96 -3.17 -14.00 2.27
C GLN A 96 -1.81 -14.70 2.33
N GLU A 97 -1.77 -16.00 2.07
CA GLU A 97 -0.55 -16.79 2.05
C GLU A 97 0.37 -16.33 0.92
N ALA A 98 -0.20 -16.11 -0.27
CA ALA A 98 0.56 -15.58 -1.42
C ALA A 98 1.24 -14.23 -1.09
N ALA A 99 0.51 -13.34 -0.42
CA ALA A 99 1.02 -12.04 -0.01
C ALA A 99 2.10 -12.16 1.08
N GLN A 100 1.92 -13.05 2.05
CA GLN A 100 2.91 -13.32 3.10
C GLN A 100 4.23 -13.86 2.51
N LEU A 101 4.15 -14.84 1.61
CA LEU A 101 5.31 -15.42 0.94
C LEU A 101 6.03 -14.38 0.07
N ALA A 102 5.29 -13.56 -0.70
CA ALA A 102 5.87 -12.48 -1.50
C ALA A 102 6.60 -11.44 -0.61
N ALA A 103 6.02 -11.09 0.53
CA ALA A 103 6.64 -10.18 1.49
C ALA A 103 7.92 -10.76 2.10
N SER A 104 7.95 -12.06 2.41
CA SER A 104 9.17 -12.74 2.86
C SER A 104 10.28 -12.69 1.83
N THR A 105 9.99 -12.91 0.54
CA THR A 105 11.02 -12.79 -0.50
C THR A 105 11.57 -11.37 -0.60
N SER A 106 10.70 -10.35 -0.51
CA SER A 106 11.14 -8.95 -0.51
C SER A 106 12.03 -8.60 0.68
N ARG A 107 11.74 -9.15 1.87
CA ARG A 107 12.59 -8.98 3.06
C ARG A 107 13.95 -9.63 2.86
N HIS A 108 13.99 -10.89 2.41
CA HIS A 108 15.23 -11.62 2.16
C HIS A 108 16.17 -10.84 1.23
N ARG A 109 15.66 -10.40 0.08
CA ARG A 109 16.43 -9.59 -0.89
C ARG A 109 16.98 -8.30 -0.29
N ALA A 110 16.24 -7.64 0.60
CA ALA A 110 16.73 -6.43 1.26
C ALA A 110 17.88 -6.70 2.24
N THR A 111 17.90 -7.88 2.88
CA THR A 111 19.02 -8.35 3.71
C THR A 111 20.27 -8.66 2.88
N GLU A 112 20.13 -9.29 1.72
CA GLU A 112 21.27 -9.60 0.82
C GLU A 112 21.94 -8.33 0.26
N LEU A 113 21.16 -7.27 0.02
CA LEU A 113 21.64 -6.02 -0.58
C LEU A 113 22.38 -5.08 0.40
N ARG A 114 22.68 -5.51 1.63
CA ARG A 114 23.40 -4.71 2.65
C ARG A 114 24.82 -5.25 2.87
N PRO A 115 25.84 -4.38 2.79
CA PRO A 115 26.76 -4.31 1.66
C PRO A 115 27.72 -5.51 1.57
N ARG A 116 27.57 -6.35 0.55
CA ARG A 116 28.71 -7.04 -0.05
C ARG A 116 28.81 -6.52 -1.48
N THR A 117 29.85 -5.74 -1.74
CA THR A 117 30.30 -5.27 -3.05
C THR A 117 30.57 -6.47 -3.94
N ILE A 118 29.52 -7.01 -4.54
CA ILE A 118 29.63 -7.96 -5.65
C ILE A 118 28.56 -7.52 -6.62
N HIS A 119 28.99 -7.24 -7.85
CA HIS A 119 28.15 -6.93 -9.00
C HIS A 119 26.99 -7.93 -9.10
N VAL A 120 25.83 -7.57 -8.55
CA VAL A 120 24.59 -8.28 -8.84
C VAL A 120 24.22 -7.82 -10.24
N SER A 121 24.58 -8.65 -11.22
CA SER A 121 24.02 -8.58 -12.56
C SER A 121 22.52 -8.32 -12.44
N GLU A 122 21.98 -7.44 -13.26
CA GLU A 122 20.54 -7.18 -13.42
C GLU A 122 19.83 -8.49 -13.83
N SER A 123 19.70 -9.40 -12.88
CA SER A 123 19.16 -10.73 -13.06
C SER A 123 17.67 -10.55 -13.30
N ARG A 124 17.30 -11.01 -14.49
CA ARG A 124 16.00 -11.19 -15.15
C ARG A 124 14.89 -11.83 -14.28
N GLU A 125 15.06 -11.94 -12.99
CA GLU A 125 14.11 -12.50 -12.04
C GLU A 125 13.04 -11.45 -11.70
N ARG A 126 11.85 -11.64 -12.26
CA ARG A 126 10.65 -10.91 -11.83
C ARG A 126 10.52 -11.07 -10.33
N SER A 127 10.38 -9.95 -9.62
CA SER A 127 10.14 -10.01 -8.17
C SER A 127 8.89 -10.84 -7.89
N THR A 128 8.91 -11.60 -6.80
CA THR A 128 7.75 -12.40 -6.36
C THR A 128 6.50 -11.52 -6.19
N VAL A 129 6.70 -10.24 -5.85
CA VAL A 129 5.64 -9.21 -5.83
C VAL A 129 5.07 -9.00 -7.23
N LEU A 130 5.88 -8.79 -8.26
CA LEU A 130 5.38 -8.68 -9.64
C LEU A 130 4.64 -9.95 -10.08
N VAL A 131 5.10 -11.13 -9.66
CA VAL A 131 4.41 -12.39 -9.92
C VAL A 131 3.03 -12.44 -9.25
N LEU A 132 2.92 -11.98 -8.00
CA LEU A 132 1.65 -11.83 -7.29
C LEU A 132 0.70 -10.87 -8.03
N LEU A 133 1.21 -9.72 -8.47
CA LEU A 133 0.44 -8.72 -9.21
C LEU A 133 -0.06 -9.27 -10.56
N ASP A 134 0.82 -9.92 -11.32
CA ASP A 134 0.48 -10.56 -12.59
C ASP A 134 -0.60 -11.64 -12.41
N ALA A 135 -0.50 -12.45 -11.35
CA ALA A 135 -1.47 -13.52 -11.07
C ALA A 135 -2.87 -12.98 -10.67
N LEU A 136 -2.93 -11.74 -10.17
CA LEU A 136 -4.18 -11.07 -9.79
C LEU A 136 -4.76 -10.17 -10.89
N LYS A 137 -4.09 -10.08 -12.06
CA LYS A 137 -4.52 -9.21 -13.15
C LYS A 137 -5.95 -9.57 -13.61
N GLY A 138 -6.81 -8.55 -13.68
CA GLY A 138 -8.22 -8.70 -14.06
C GLY A 138 -9.13 -9.32 -12.98
N ARG A 139 -8.60 -9.58 -11.78
CA ARG A 139 -9.37 -10.08 -10.63
C ARG A 139 -9.51 -8.99 -9.58
N LYS A 140 -10.53 -9.11 -8.73
CA LYS A 140 -10.68 -8.26 -7.55
C LYS A 140 -9.52 -8.50 -6.60
N ILE A 141 -8.78 -7.44 -6.28
CA ILE A 141 -7.62 -7.52 -5.38
C ILE A 141 -8.09 -7.73 -3.94
N PRO A 142 -7.67 -8.81 -3.25
CA PRO A 142 -8.06 -9.06 -1.87
C PRO A 142 -7.37 -8.12 -0.88
N GLY A 143 -8.05 -7.83 0.23
CA GLY A 143 -7.54 -6.94 1.30
C GLY A 143 -6.15 -7.29 1.84
N PRO A 144 -5.83 -8.56 2.13
CA PRO A 144 -4.50 -8.96 2.59
C PRO A 144 -3.37 -8.61 1.61
N VAL A 145 -3.69 -8.52 0.31
CA VAL A 145 -2.72 -8.12 -0.71
C VAL A 145 -2.48 -6.60 -0.64
N PHE A 146 -3.52 -5.79 -0.43
CA PHE A 146 -3.36 -4.35 -0.15
C PHE A 146 -2.51 -4.11 1.08
N GLU A 147 -2.80 -4.79 2.19
CA GLU A 147 -2.05 -4.66 3.45
C GLU A 147 -0.58 -5.05 3.27
N CYS A 148 -0.31 -6.15 2.55
CA CYS A 148 1.04 -6.57 2.20
C CYS A 148 1.78 -5.52 1.38
N ILE A 149 1.18 -5.04 0.29
CA ILE A 149 1.80 -4.04 -0.59
C ILE A 149 2.05 -2.73 0.16
N SER A 150 1.07 -2.22 0.91
CA SER A 150 1.24 -1.04 1.78
C SER A 150 2.38 -1.21 2.77
N GLY A 151 2.48 -2.38 3.41
CA GLY A 151 3.56 -2.71 4.33
C GLY A 151 4.93 -2.75 3.66
N LEU A 152 5.02 -3.25 2.42
CA LEU A 152 6.25 -3.25 1.64
C LEU A 152 6.67 -1.84 1.21
N ILE A 153 5.72 -0.99 0.83
CA ILE A 153 5.98 0.41 0.48
C ILE A 153 6.46 1.17 1.73
N ASN A 154 5.76 1.05 2.87
CA ASN A 154 6.14 1.70 4.13
C ASN A 154 7.54 1.32 4.62
N LYS A 155 7.96 0.06 4.39
CA LYS A 155 9.30 -0.42 4.74
C LYS A 155 10.37 -0.03 3.72
N GLY A 156 10.02 0.69 2.66
CA GLY A 156 10.94 1.07 1.58
C GLY A 156 11.39 -0.10 0.71
N LEU A 157 10.69 -1.25 0.76
CA LEU A 157 11.01 -2.45 -0.02
C LEU A 157 10.45 -2.38 -1.45
N LEU A 158 9.60 -1.39 -1.72
CA LEU A 158 9.11 -1.06 -3.06
C LEU A 158 9.48 0.39 -3.39
N SER A 159 10.17 0.57 -4.51
CA SER A 159 10.55 1.90 -5.00
C SER A 159 9.40 2.61 -5.70
N SER A 160 9.52 3.94 -5.85
CA SER A 160 8.58 4.75 -6.63
C SER A 160 8.47 4.26 -8.08
N ALA A 161 9.57 3.76 -8.66
CA ALA A 161 9.59 3.17 -10.00
C ALA A 161 8.77 1.87 -10.10
N SER A 162 8.79 1.03 -9.05
CA SER A 162 7.93 -0.16 -9.00
C SER A 162 6.45 0.21 -8.96
N ILE A 163 6.11 1.21 -8.15
CA ILE A 163 4.73 1.69 -7.95
C ILE A 163 4.18 2.40 -9.19
N SER A 164 5.05 3.07 -9.98
CA SER A 164 4.68 3.71 -11.26
C SER A 164 4.60 2.73 -12.44
N SER A 165 5.02 1.48 -12.24
CA SER A 165 4.99 0.47 -13.29
C SER A 165 3.56 0.05 -13.68
N ARG A 166 3.41 -0.50 -14.89
CA ARG A 166 2.13 -1.02 -15.38
C ARG A 166 1.55 -2.14 -14.50
N ALA A 167 2.39 -2.88 -13.77
CA ALA A 167 1.94 -3.94 -12.87
C ALA A 167 1.03 -3.42 -11.74
N PHE A 168 1.19 -2.15 -11.34
CA PHE A 168 0.37 -1.51 -10.30
C PHE A 168 -0.91 -0.87 -10.83
N SER A 169 -1.14 -0.84 -12.15
CA SER A 169 -2.36 -0.24 -12.73
C SER A 169 -3.65 -0.80 -12.13
N GLY A 170 -3.71 -2.11 -11.90
CA GLY A 170 -4.86 -2.76 -11.27
C GLY A 170 -5.11 -2.29 -9.83
N PHE A 171 -4.06 -1.96 -9.07
CA PHE A 171 -4.17 -1.41 -7.72
C PHE A 171 -4.74 0.01 -7.74
N TRP A 172 -4.28 0.86 -8.66
CA TRP A 172 -4.79 2.22 -8.80
C TRP A 172 -6.27 2.24 -9.16
N ILE A 173 -6.67 1.42 -10.14
CA ILE A 173 -8.07 1.29 -10.56
C ILE A 173 -8.93 0.74 -9.41
N SER A 174 -8.54 -0.39 -8.82
CA SER A 174 -9.29 -1.01 -7.73
C SER A 174 -9.39 -0.11 -6.50
N SER A 175 -8.38 0.76 -6.28
CA SER A 175 -8.40 1.71 -5.17
C SER A 175 -9.37 2.85 -5.43
N LEU A 176 -9.39 3.43 -6.65
CA LEU A 176 -10.37 4.44 -7.02
C LEU A 176 -11.80 3.90 -6.93
N GLU A 177 -12.05 2.71 -7.48
CA GLU A 177 -13.32 2.00 -7.37
C GLU A 177 -13.70 1.75 -5.91
N GLY A 178 -12.72 1.33 -5.09
CA GLY A 178 -12.91 1.11 -3.67
C GLY A 178 -13.26 2.38 -2.90
N LEU A 179 -12.61 3.51 -3.20
CA LEU A 179 -12.85 4.80 -2.52
C LEU A 179 -14.20 5.40 -2.87
N THR A 180 -14.62 5.25 -4.13
CA THR A 180 -15.93 5.70 -4.64
C THR A 180 -17.07 4.80 -4.18
N SER A 181 -16.80 3.54 -3.85
CA SER A 181 -17.78 2.64 -3.26
C SER A 181 -18.28 3.13 -1.90
N GLY A 182 -19.53 2.78 -1.54
CA GLY A 182 -20.11 3.16 -0.24
C GLY A 182 -19.32 2.63 0.97
N ASN A 183 -18.63 1.51 0.81
CA ASN A 183 -17.94 0.76 1.86
C ASN A 183 -16.44 0.62 1.55
N ALA A 184 -15.77 1.75 1.38
CA ALA A 184 -14.32 1.76 1.19
C ALA A 184 -13.62 1.10 2.39
N LYS A 185 -12.76 0.12 2.11
CA LYS A 185 -12.06 -0.63 3.13
C LYS A 185 -10.83 0.17 3.61
N PRO A 186 -10.47 0.12 4.92
CA PRO A 186 -9.35 0.89 5.46
C PRO A 186 -8.02 0.69 4.73
N HIS A 187 -7.70 -0.55 4.35
CA HIS A 187 -6.46 -0.87 3.61
C HIS A 187 -6.35 -0.19 2.24
N ILE A 188 -7.47 0.17 1.61
CA ILE A 188 -7.48 0.90 0.33
C ILE A 188 -7.06 2.35 0.57
N VAL A 189 -7.62 2.98 1.60
CA VAL A 189 -7.28 4.35 1.99
C VAL A 189 -5.81 4.43 2.40
N GLU A 190 -5.37 3.48 3.23
CA GLU A 190 -3.97 3.37 3.66
C GLU A 190 -3.01 3.20 2.47
N PHE A 191 -3.29 2.25 1.57
CA PHE A 191 -2.51 2.06 0.35
C PHE A 191 -2.39 3.34 -0.45
N MET A 192 -3.49 4.04 -0.70
CA MET A 192 -3.49 5.26 -1.51
C MET A 192 -2.64 6.37 -0.88
N CYS A 193 -2.79 6.62 0.42
CA CYS A 193 -2.01 7.64 1.13
C CYS A 193 -0.50 7.34 1.08
N ILE A 194 -0.11 6.09 1.35
CA ILE A 194 1.30 5.69 1.36
C ILE A 194 1.88 5.71 -0.05
N ALA A 195 1.18 5.14 -1.03
CA ALA A 195 1.67 5.03 -2.40
C ALA A 195 1.80 6.41 -3.06
N ILE A 196 0.85 7.33 -2.86
CA ILE A 196 0.95 8.71 -3.34
C ILE A 196 2.13 9.42 -2.68
N TRP A 197 2.30 9.27 -1.37
CA TRP A 197 3.46 9.84 -0.66
C TRP A 197 4.79 9.29 -1.21
N THR A 198 4.88 7.99 -1.48
CA THR A 198 6.08 7.37 -2.07
C THR A 198 6.30 7.81 -3.51
N LEU A 199 5.27 8.03 -4.32
CA LEU A 199 5.42 8.62 -5.66
C LEU A 199 5.92 10.07 -5.58
N ALA A 200 5.36 10.86 -4.66
CA ALA A 200 5.68 12.27 -4.51
C ALA A 200 7.09 12.52 -3.94
N ARG A 201 7.62 11.61 -3.11
CA ARG A 201 8.83 11.88 -2.33
C ARG A 201 9.77 10.69 -2.14
N GLY A 202 9.45 9.53 -2.72
CA GLY A 202 10.26 8.32 -2.53
C GLY A 202 11.72 8.51 -2.96
N ASN A 203 12.53 7.47 -2.77
CA ASN A 203 13.98 7.51 -3.04
C ASN A 203 14.29 8.20 -4.37
N ARG A 204 15.35 9.03 -4.41
CA ARG A 204 15.77 9.78 -5.60
C ARG A 204 15.74 8.85 -6.82
N PRO A 205 14.76 9.01 -7.72
CA PRO A 205 14.61 8.07 -8.82
C PRO A 205 15.77 8.19 -9.79
N LYS A 206 16.05 7.12 -10.52
CA LYS A 206 16.94 7.23 -11.68
C LYS A 206 16.32 8.23 -12.67
N PRO A 207 17.13 9.03 -13.39
CA PRO A 207 16.60 10.00 -14.36
C PRO A 207 15.62 9.40 -15.37
N SER A 208 15.82 8.13 -15.74
CA SER A 208 14.93 7.35 -16.62
C SER A 208 13.51 7.18 -16.08
N ASP A 209 13.34 7.17 -14.75
CA ASP A 209 12.09 6.79 -14.09
C ASP A 209 11.26 8.03 -13.69
N CYS A 210 11.89 9.22 -13.65
CA CYS A 210 11.27 10.48 -13.23
C CYS A 210 9.96 10.75 -14.00
N CYS A 211 9.99 10.61 -15.32
CA CYS A 211 8.81 10.88 -16.16
C CYS A 211 7.66 9.91 -15.85
N ALA A 212 7.94 8.61 -15.68
CA ALA A 212 6.90 7.62 -15.38
C ALA A 212 6.29 7.83 -13.99
N ILE A 213 7.11 8.20 -13.00
CA ILE A 213 6.67 8.53 -11.64
C ILE A 213 5.77 9.77 -11.65
N GLU A 214 6.21 10.84 -12.30
CA GLU A 214 5.45 12.08 -12.43
C GLU A 214 4.12 11.86 -13.14
N GLN A 215 4.13 11.16 -14.28
CA GLN A 215 2.90 10.82 -15.01
C GLN A 215 1.94 9.98 -14.17
N THR A 216 2.45 9.04 -13.38
CA THR A 216 1.61 8.24 -12.48
C THR A 216 0.99 9.11 -11.40
N LEU A 217 1.77 10.00 -10.78
CA LEU A 217 1.27 10.93 -9.78
C LEU A 217 0.19 11.86 -10.36
N ILE A 218 0.42 12.42 -11.56
CA ILE A 218 -0.57 13.24 -12.28
C ILE A 218 -1.86 12.45 -12.51
N ARG A 219 -1.76 11.21 -13.03
CA ARG A 219 -2.94 10.37 -13.30
C ARG A 219 -3.72 10.02 -12.03
N VAL A 220 -3.03 9.69 -10.94
CA VAL A 220 -3.68 9.37 -9.66
C VAL A 220 -4.34 10.61 -9.06
N ALA A 221 -3.66 11.75 -9.05
CA ALA A 221 -4.19 13.02 -8.55
C ALA A 221 -5.41 13.48 -9.36
N ALA A 222 -5.31 13.44 -10.70
CA ALA A 222 -6.41 13.74 -11.61
C ALA A 222 -7.57 12.75 -11.42
N GLY A 223 -7.28 11.45 -11.29
CA GLY A 223 -8.29 10.42 -11.04
C GLY A 223 -9.07 10.66 -9.75
N LEU A 224 -8.39 11.02 -8.66
CA LEU A 224 -9.05 11.38 -7.39
C LEU A 224 -9.93 12.63 -7.54
N ALA A 225 -9.46 13.67 -8.23
CA ALA A 225 -10.23 14.88 -8.46
C ALA A 225 -11.48 14.61 -9.32
N VAL A 226 -11.32 13.89 -10.44
CA VAL A 226 -12.42 13.52 -11.34
C VAL A 226 -13.42 12.61 -10.62
N ALA A 227 -12.95 11.63 -9.84
CA ALA A 227 -13.82 10.78 -9.03
C ALA A 227 -14.64 11.61 -8.03
N ALA A 228 -14.04 12.64 -7.42
CA ALA A 228 -14.75 13.51 -6.48
C ALA A 228 -15.82 14.35 -7.19
N SER A 229 -15.51 14.93 -8.35
CA SER A 229 -16.46 15.72 -9.16
C SER A 229 -17.59 14.86 -9.76
N THR A 230 -17.30 13.62 -10.16
CA THR A 230 -18.30 12.74 -10.80
C THR A 230 -19.31 12.16 -9.82
N LEU A 231 -18.93 11.95 -8.55
CA LEU A 231 -19.87 11.56 -7.48
C LEU A 231 -20.99 12.58 -7.28
N GLU A 232 -20.74 13.85 -7.61
CA GLU A 232 -21.71 14.92 -7.51
C GLU A 232 -22.69 14.93 -8.69
N ALA A 233 -22.18 14.70 -9.90
CA ALA A 233 -22.98 14.64 -11.13
C ALA A 233 -23.96 13.45 -11.17
N GLN A 234 -23.80 12.44 -10.30
CA GLN A 234 -24.72 11.30 -10.21
C GLN A 234 -26.02 11.70 -9.50
N ILE A 235 -27.07 12.01 -10.29
CA ILE A 235 -28.42 12.36 -9.81
C ILE A 235 -29.20 11.08 -9.47
N ILE A 236 -28.74 10.31 -8.47
CA ILE A 236 -29.53 9.20 -7.91
C ILE A 236 -30.13 9.68 -6.59
N LEU A 237 -31.46 9.73 -6.54
CA LEU A 237 -32.24 10.06 -5.34
C LEU A 237 -31.98 8.99 -4.26
N GLY A 238 -31.69 9.42 -3.02
CA GLY A 238 -31.54 8.54 -1.85
C GLY A 238 -30.11 8.27 -1.38
N GLU A 239 -29.09 8.40 -2.24
CA GLU A 239 -27.70 8.04 -1.90
C GLU A 239 -26.80 9.21 -1.47
N ARG A 240 -27.38 10.37 -1.09
CA ARG A 240 -26.59 11.58 -0.79
C ARG A 240 -25.59 11.38 0.35
N ALA A 241 -25.95 10.62 1.39
CA ALA A 241 -25.06 10.32 2.52
C ALA A 241 -23.87 9.44 2.09
N GLN A 242 -24.12 8.44 1.26
CA GLN A 242 -23.09 7.54 0.71
C GLN A 242 -22.14 8.30 -0.22
N ARG A 243 -22.66 9.14 -1.11
CA ARG A 243 -21.88 10.03 -1.98
C ARG A 243 -21.02 11.00 -1.18
N LYS A 244 -21.58 11.63 -0.15
CA LYS A 244 -20.82 12.48 0.78
C LYS A 244 -19.72 11.70 1.51
N GLY A 245 -19.99 10.46 1.89
CA GLY A 245 -18.99 9.56 2.47
C GLY A 245 -17.84 9.26 1.50
N ALA A 246 -18.16 8.90 0.26
CA ALA A 246 -17.17 8.63 -0.80
C ALA A 246 -16.34 9.87 -1.14
N TRP A 247 -16.99 11.02 -1.32
CA TRP A 247 -16.33 12.30 -1.55
C TRP A 247 -15.37 12.66 -0.40
N ARG A 248 -15.81 12.53 0.86
CA ARG A 248 -14.95 12.77 2.03
C ARG A 248 -13.72 11.88 2.04
N ARG A 249 -13.84 10.61 1.62
CA ARG A 249 -12.70 9.69 1.54
C ARG A 249 -11.69 10.10 0.47
N LEU A 250 -12.16 10.50 -0.71
CA LEU A 250 -11.29 10.99 -1.80
C LEU A 250 -10.53 12.25 -1.37
N VAL A 251 -11.23 13.21 -0.77
CA VAL A 251 -10.62 14.43 -0.23
C VAL A 251 -9.64 14.10 0.90
N TYR A 252 -10.01 13.18 1.80
CA TYR A 252 -9.14 12.73 2.89
C TYR A 252 -7.83 12.14 2.38
N VAL A 253 -7.85 11.31 1.33
CA VAL A 253 -6.62 10.77 0.72
C VAL A 253 -5.71 11.90 0.21
N LEU A 254 -6.28 12.92 -0.44
CA LEU A 254 -5.53 14.09 -0.88
C LEU A 254 -4.95 14.89 0.30
N GLU A 255 -5.76 15.18 1.32
CA GLU A 255 -5.32 15.91 2.52
C GLU A 255 -4.23 15.17 3.30
N CYS A 256 -4.40 13.86 3.49
CA CYS A 256 -3.39 13.02 4.11
C CYS A 256 -2.08 13.04 3.32
N SER A 257 -2.14 12.91 2.00
CA SER A 257 -0.94 12.94 1.14
C SER A 257 -0.23 14.29 1.22
N ILE A 258 -0.98 15.40 1.16
CA ILE A 258 -0.44 16.77 1.32
C ILE A 258 0.21 16.92 2.71
N SER A 259 -0.46 16.48 3.77
CA SER A 259 0.07 16.56 5.13
C SER A 259 1.32 15.70 5.32
N LEU A 260 1.40 14.52 4.70
CA LEU A 260 2.59 13.69 4.78
C LEU A 260 3.76 14.35 4.08
N ILE A 261 3.55 14.94 2.89
CA ILE A 261 4.62 15.64 2.17
C ILE A 261 5.11 16.87 2.95
N SER A 262 4.19 17.65 3.54
CA SER A 262 4.55 18.85 4.30
C SER A 262 5.34 18.56 5.57
N ARG A 263 5.04 17.47 6.30
CA ARG A 263 5.75 17.07 7.53
C ARG A 263 7.24 16.80 7.31
N TYR A 264 7.59 16.19 6.19
CA TYR A 264 8.98 15.82 5.91
C TYR A 264 9.72 16.93 5.15
N ARG A 265 9.05 18.03 4.79
CA ARG A 265 9.65 19.13 4.04
C ARG A 265 10.36 20.10 4.98
N SER A 266 11.60 20.47 4.66
CA SER A 266 12.26 21.59 5.34
C SER A 266 11.53 22.88 5.02
N ARG A 267 11.22 23.70 6.03
CA ARG A 267 10.49 24.98 5.89
C ARG A 267 11.10 25.94 4.87
N LYS A 268 12.37 25.76 4.51
CA LYS A 268 13.14 26.61 3.57
C LYS A 268 13.19 26.08 2.13
N SER A 269 12.67 24.89 1.85
CA SER A 269 12.71 24.32 0.49
C SER A 269 11.59 24.90 -0.38
N PRO A 270 11.81 25.12 -1.69
CA PRO A 270 10.79 25.62 -2.61
C PRO A 270 9.65 24.60 -2.84
N PRO A 271 8.46 25.04 -3.30
CA PRO A 271 7.36 24.12 -3.59
C PRO A 271 7.76 23.14 -4.69
N ASP A 272 7.69 21.85 -4.38
CA ASP A 272 7.96 20.79 -5.35
C ASP A 272 6.70 20.52 -6.18
N THR A 273 6.88 20.17 -7.46
CA THR A 273 5.84 19.82 -8.44
C THR A 273 4.81 18.87 -7.85
N ALA A 274 5.25 17.85 -7.11
CA ALA A 274 4.36 16.89 -6.47
C ALA A 274 3.39 17.52 -5.45
N SER A 275 3.85 18.51 -4.68
CA SER A 275 3.00 19.23 -3.72
C SER A 275 1.95 20.05 -4.44
N PHE A 276 2.35 20.74 -5.52
CA PHE A 276 1.44 21.52 -6.34
C PHE A 276 0.34 20.65 -6.95
N LEU A 277 0.70 19.52 -7.57
CA LEU A 277 -0.26 18.61 -8.20
C LEU A 277 -1.34 18.14 -7.23
N LEU A 278 -0.97 17.81 -6.00
CA LEU A 278 -1.92 17.33 -4.99
C LEU A 278 -2.81 18.46 -4.44
N VAL A 279 -2.24 19.65 -4.19
CA VAL A 279 -3.03 20.82 -3.79
C VAL A 279 -4.00 21.22 -4.89
N PHE A 280 -3.56 21.17 -6.14
CA PHE A 280 -4.39 21.45 -7.31
C PHE A 280 -5.52 20.42 -7.47
N ALA A 281 -5.22 19.12 -7.35
CA ALA A 281 -6.26 18.09 -7.37
C ALA A 281 -7.30 18.27 -6.25
N ARG A 282 -6.86 18.64 -5.04
CA ARG A 282 -7.77 18.96 -3.93
C ARG A 282 -8.63 20.19 -4.24
N TYR A 283 -8.05 21.23 -4.84
CA TYR A 283 -8.79 22.40 -5.29
C TYR A 283 -9.91 22.00 -6.27
N LEU A 284 -9.59 21.23 -7.31
CA LEU A 284 -10.58 20.73 -8.27
C LEU A 284 -11.68 19.89 -7.61
N ALA A 285 -11.34 19.06 -6.63
CA ALA A 285 -12.29 18.22 -5.91
C ALA A 285 -13.26 18.99 -4.98
N VAL A 286 -12.88 20.19 -4.53
CA VAL A 286 -13.57 20.92 -3.45
C VAL A 286 -14.22 22.22 -3.93
N ALA A 287 -13.55 23.00 -4.78
CA ALA A 287 -13.94 24.38 -5.10
C ALA A 287 -15.37 24.48 -5.63
N GLN A 288 -15.75 23.55 -6.52
CA GLN A 288 -17.08 23.53 -7.13
C GLN A 288 -18.07 22.58 -6.45
N SER A 289 -17.71 21.93 -5.34
CA SER A 289 -18.53 20.85 -4.81
C SER A 289 -19.58 21.28 -3.79
N ASP A 290 -20.85 20.94 -4.01
CA ASP A 290 -21.97 21.15 -3.09
C ASP A 290 -21.88 20.29 -1.81
N LEU A 291 -20.93 19.35 -1.77
CA LEU A 291 -20.66 18.51 -0.60
C LEU A 291 -19.70 19.17 0.39
N ALA A 292 -18.97 20.20 -0.05
CA ALA A 292 -18.02 20.98 0.75
C ALA A 292 -18.70 22.14 1.50
N SER A 293 -18.25 22.42 2.72
CA SER A 293 -18.70 23.62 3.45
C SER A 293 -18.10 24.88 2.82
N PRO A 294 -18.78 26.04 2.89
CA PRO A 294 -18.26 27.29 2.31
C PRO A 294 -16.95 27.75 2.96
N ALA A 295 -16.76 27.47 4.26
CA ALA A 295 -15.49 27.73 4.94
C ALA A 295 -14.35 26.85 4.39
N PHE A 296 -14.63 25.58 4.10
CA PHE A 296 -13.65 24.66 3.54
C PHE A 296 -13.27 25.03 2.10
N LYS A 297 -14.25 25.43 1.28
CA LYS A 297 -14.00 25.93 -0.09
C LYS A 297 -13.06 27.14 -0.10
N ARG A 298 -13.31 28.13 0.76
CA ARG A 298 -12.47 29.32 0.90
C ARG A 298 -11.04 28.95 1.27
N ARG A 299 -10.87 28.15 2.32
CA ARG A 299 -9.55 27.69 2.77
C ARG A 299 -8.77 26.96 1.67
N VAL A 300 -9.41 26.04 0.94
CA VAL A 300 -8.74 25.30 -0.13
C VAL A 300 -8.35 26.21 -1.29
N SER A 301 -9.18 27.21 -1.61
CA SER A 301 -8.89 28.21 -2.66
C SER A 301 -7.73 29.11 -2.28
N GLU A 302 -7.73 29.67 -1.07
CA GLU A 302 -6.64 30.48 -0.52
C GLU A 302 -5.31 29.70 -0.48
N GLU A 303 -5.33 28.44 -0.02
CA GLU A 303 -4.14 27.58 0.01
C GLU A 303 -3.59 27.30 -1.40
N PHE A 304 -4.47 27.13 -2.41
CA PHE A 304 -4.06 26.95 -3.80
C PHE A 304 -3.46 28.23 -4.40
N GLU A 305 -4.13 29.37 -4.26
CA GLU A 305 -3.65 30.67 -4.76
C GLU A 305 -2.29 31.04 -4.14
N THR A 306 -2.15 30.85 -2.82
CA THR A 306 -0.89 31.11 -2.11
C THR A 306 0.24 30.18 -2.59
N MET A 307 -0.09 28.95 -3.01
CA MET A 307 0.89 28.03 -3.57
C MET A 307 1.27 28.39 -5.02
N ALA A 308 0.30 28.78 -5.84
CA ALA A 308 0.52 29.23 -7.21
C ALA A 308 1.44 30.45 -7.26
N HIS A 309 1.14 31.50 -6.47
CA HIS A 309 1.97 32.70 -6.39
C HIS A 309 3.41 32.43 -5.91
N ARG A 310 3.60 31.43 -5.04
CA ARG A 310 4.94 31.04 -4.57
C ARG A 310 5.77 30.33 -5.64
N ILE A 311 5.15 29.62 -6.57
CA ILE A 311 5.85 28.96 -7.68
C ILE A 311 6.23 29.96 -8.77
N ASP A 312 5.33 30.92 -9.04
CA ASP A 312 5.56 32.04 -9.95
C ASP A 312 6.81 32.86 -9.58
N ALA A 313 7.06 33.05 -8.29
CA ALA A 313 8.19 33.84 -7.80
C ALA A 313 9.55 33.11 -7.81
N VAL A 314 9.57 31.78 -7.93
CA VAL A 314 10.76 30.96 -7.62
C VAL A 314 11.29 30.13 -8.81
N SER A 315 10.48 29.86 -9.85
CA SER A 315 10.91 28.97 -10.95
C SER A 315 10.64 29.52 -12.35
N ASN A 316 11.64 29.46 -13.25
CA ASN A 316 11.51 29.72 -14.69
C ASN A 316 10.59 28.72 -15.43
N ASN A 317 10.10 27.68 -14.74
CA ASN A 317 9.06 26.75 -15.24
C ASN A 317 7.63 27.24 -14.93
N GLY A 318 7.47 28.45 -14.38
CA GLY A 318 6.19 29.06 -14.03
C GLY A 318 5.19 29.14 -15.18
N ALA A 319 5.62 29.20 -16.45
CA ALA A 319 4.73 29.36 -17.61
C ALA A 319 3.65 28.25 -17.76
N GLN A 320 3.98 26.99 -17.44
CA GLN A 320 3.02 25.88 -17.51
C GLN A 320 1.96 25.95 -16.39
N TYR A 321 2.37 26.41 -15.21
CA TYR A 321 1.50 26.60 -14.05
C TYR A 321 0.65 27.88 -14.19
N GLN A 322 1.22 28.93 -14.77
CA GLN A 322 0.54 30.18 -15.15
C GLN A 322 -0.60 29.90 -16.12
N HIS A 323 -0.37 29.11 -17.17
CA HIS A 323 -1.45 28.72 -18.08
C HIS A 323 -2.59 28.01 -17.37
N THR A 324 -2.28 27.11 -16.42
CA THR A 324 -3.30 26.38 -15.65
C THR A 324 -4.12 27.33 -14.76
N VAL A 325 -3.46 28.27 -14.07
CA VAL A 325 -4.14 29.27 -13.20
C VAL A 325 -4.95 30.27 -14.04
N ILE A 326 -4.41 30.74 -15.17
CA ILE A 326 -5.08 31.67 -16.08
C ILE A 326 -6.33 31.02 -16.69
N LEU A 327 -6.28 29.73 -17.06
CA LEU A 327 -7.43 28.99 -17.58
C LEU A 327 -8.52 28.75 -16.52
N LEU A 328 -8.19 28.81 -15.23
CA LEU A 328 -9.14 28.62 -14.12
C LEU A 328 -9.73 29.92 -13.59
N LYS A 329 -9.07 31.06 -13.77
CA LYS A 329 -9.58 32.39 -13.38
C LYS A 329 -11.01 32.71 -13.88
N PRO A 330 -11.45 32.33 -15.12
CA PRO A 330 -12.81 32.59 -15.56
C PRO A 330 -13.89 31.87 -14.72
N ARG A 331 -13.51 30.87 -13.91
CA ARG A 331 -14.43 30.11 -13.02
C ARG A 331 -14.41 30.57 -11.58
N ILE A 332 -13.48 31.45 -11.18
CA ILE A 332 -13.35 31.98 -9.81
C ILE A 332 -14.12 33.31 -9.67
N SER A 333 -14.36 34.03 -10.77
CA SER A 333 -15.00 35.35 -10.77
C SER A 333 -16.53 35.35 -10.89
N VAL A 334 -17.17 34.17 -10.86
CA VAL A 334 -18.64 34.05 -10.91
C VAL A 334 -19.13 33.11 -9.80
N THR A 335 -18.96 33.54 -8.56
CA THR A 335 -19.80 33.21 -7.40
C THR A 335 -19.63 34.28 -6.35
#